data_AF-A0A357D0B7-F1
#
_entry.id   AF-A0A357D0B7-F1
#
_cell.length_a   1.000
_cell.length_b   1.000
_cell.length_c   1.000
_cell.angle_alpha   90.00
_cell.angle_beta   90.00
_cell.angle_gamma   90.00
#
_symmetry.space_group_name_H-M   'P 1'
#
loop_
_entity.id
_entity.type
_entity.pdbx_description
1 polymer ?
#
loop_
_entity_poly.entity_id
_entity_poly.type
_entity_poly.pdbx_seq_one_letter_code
_entity_poly.pdbx_strand_id
1 'polypeptide(L)'
;MRVLEERKDIAYSKVFFRASGFITKDWYEYFYAVRRRGYSFEEAYADGMINRNEKRIYEVILENGETAFHEVKQLCGFSGEESSKFEQAVIDLQMKMYITICGRSRRINRRGEAYGWNSTVFTTVEDFWQARGHDLKSVSPELAY
;
A
#
# COMPACT_ATOMS: atom_id res chain seq x y z
N MET A 1 -11.18 -5.44 -5.99
CA MET A 1 -11.00 -6.79 -5.40
C MET A 1 -12.26 -6.97 -4.57
N ARG A 2 -13.16 -7.91 -4.92
CA ARG A 2 -14.58 -7.86 -4.50
C ARG A 2 -14.77 -7.59 -3.00
N VAL A 3 -14.00 -8.24 -2.15
CA VAL A 3 -14.06 -8.05 -0.69
C VAL A 3 -13.77 -6.61 -0.22
N LEU A 4 -12.88 -5.87 -0.87
CA LEU A 4 -12.60 -4.47 -0.52
C LEU A 4 -13.72 -3.50 -0.97
N GLU A 5 -14.57 -3.95 -1.89
CA GLU A 5 -15.76 -3.21 -2.36
C GLU A 5 -16.97 -3.52 -1.46
N GLU A 6 -17.05 -4.73 -0.91
CA GLU A 6 -18.17 -5.21 -0.08
C GLU A 6 -17.98 -4.98 1.43
N ARG A 7 -16.73 -4.80 1.90
CA ARG A 7 -16.38 -4.71 3.32
C ARG A 7 -15.50 -3.50 3.60
N LYS A 8 -15.77 -2.82 4.72
CA LYS A 8 -15.00 -1.65 5.19
C LYS A 8 -14.10 -1.94 6.41
N ASP A 9 -14.20 -3.15 6.94
CA ASP A 9 -13.55 -3.63 8.17
C ASP A 9 -12.45 -4.68 7.88
N ILE A 10 -11.91 -4.68 6.66
CA ILE A 10 -10.89 -5.63 6.22
C ILE A 10 -9.90 -4.97 5.25
N ALA A 11 -8.63 -5.29 5.41
CA ALA A 11 -7.57 -4.91 4.48
C ALA A 11 -7.07 -6.14 3.72
N TYR A 12 -6.58 -5.92 2.50
CA TYR A 12 -5.93 -6.94 1.67
C TYR A 12 -4.58 -6.41 1.21
N SER A 13 -3.51 -7.12 1.54
CA SER A 13 -2.15 -6.69 1.20
C SER A 13 -1.17 -7.86 1.26
N LYS A 14 0.03 -7.69 0.72
CA LYS A 14 1.11 -8.67 0.76
C LYS A 14 1.93 -8.58 2.05
N VAL A 15 1.30 -8.92 3.17
CA VAL A 15 1.84 -8.75 4.54
C VAL A 15 2.26 -10.06 5.22
N PHE A 16 1.94 -11.21 4.62
CA PHE A 16 2.23 -12.54 5.16
C PHE A 16 3.32 -13.22 4.33
N PHE A 17 4.59 -13.07 4.72
CA PHE A 17 5.73 -13.66 3.98
C PHE A 17 5.72 -13.30 2.48
N ARG A 18 5.40 -12.04 2.15
CA ARG A 18 5.25 -11.52 0.78
C ARG A 18 4.09 -12.13 -0.03
N ALA A 19 3.30 -12.99 0.60
CA ALA A 19 2.05 -13.50 0.05
C ALA A 19 0.89 -12.58 0.41
N SER A 20 -0.12 -12.58 -0.47
CA SER A 20 -1.35 -11.85 -0.24
C SER A 20 -2.17 -12.49 0.87
N GLY A 21 -2.77 -11.67 1.73
CA GLY A 21 -3.75 -12.13 2.69
C GLY A 21 -4.61 -11.00 3.21
N PHE A 22 -5.48 -11.34 4.15
CA PHE A 22 -6.43 -10.40 4.75
C PHE A 22 -6.09 -10.16 6.21
N ILE A 23 -6.31 -8.93 6.65
CA ILE A 23 -6.29 -8.57 8.08
C ILE A 23 -7.61 -7.86 8.36
N THR A 24 -8.34 -8.29 9.39
CA THR A 24 -9.55 -7.58 9.85
C THR A 24 -9.15 -6.31 10.60
N LYS A 25 -10.05 -5.34 10.64
CA LYS A 25 -9.84 -4.06 11.34
C LYS A 25 -9.35 -4.28 12.78
N ASP A 26 -9.97 -5.20 13.51
CA ASP A 26 -9.65 -5.50 14.91
C ASP A 26 -8.20 -5.96 15.14
N TRP A 27 -7.58 -6.59 14.14
CA TRP A 27 -6.20 -7.06 14.21
C TRP A 27 -5.20 -6.09 13.56
N TYR A 28 -5.68 -5.12 12.77
CA TYR A 28 -4.82 -4.33 11.91
C TYR A 28 -3.83 -3.46 12.71
N GLU A 29 -4.29 -2.83 13.78
CA GLU A 29 -3.46 -1.95 14.64
C GLU A 29 -2.27 -2.71 15.26
N TYR A 30 -2.45 -3.99 15.61
CA TYR A 30 -1.37 -4.82 16.15
C TYR A 30 -0.30 -5.13 15.10
N PHE A 31 -0.72 -5.52 13.89
CA PHE A 31 0.21 -5.73 12.77
C PHE A 31 0.95 -4.42 12.44
N TYR A 32 0.21 -3.31 12.39
CA TYR A 32 0.73 -1.99 12.11
C TYR A 32 1.80 -1.59 13.12
N ALA A 33 1.53 -1.73 14.42
CA ALA A 33 2.45 -1.44 15.50
C ALA A 33 3.73 -2.29 15.42
N VAL A 34 3.60 -3.61 15.21
CA VAL A 34 4.77 -4.51 15.11
C VAL A 34 5.62 -4.22 13.87
N ARG A 35 5.00 -3.90 12.74
CA ARG A 35 5.70 -3.67 11.46
C ARG A 35 6.37 -2.30 11.40
N ARG A 36 5.69 -1.25 11.85
CA ARG A 36 6.22 0.13 11.81
C ARG A 36 7.00 0.51 13.06
N ARG A 37 6.78 -0.16 14.20
CA ARG A 37 7.47 0.12 15.47
C ARG A 37 7.44 1.60 15.88
N GLY A 38 6.36 2.29 15.54
CA GLY A 38 6.18 3.72 15.78
C GLY A 38 6.89 4.66 14.79
N TYR A 39 7.67 4.15 13.84
CA TYR A 39 8.35 4.98 12.84
C TYR A 39 7.34 5.59 11.86
N SER A 40 7.47 6.90 11.66
CA SER A 40 7.00 7.58 10.45
C SER A 40 7.79 7.09 9.22
N PHE A 41 7.29 7.41 8.03
CA PHE A 41 8.00 7.05 6.80
C PHE A 41 9.36 7.72 6.70
N GLU A 42 9.42 8.99 7.09
CA GLU A 42 10.59 9.85 7.06
C GLU A 42 11.68 9.32 8.00
N GLU A 43 11.31 8.93 9.23
CA GLU A 43 12.23 8.31 10.19
C GLU A 43 12.74 6.96 9.67
N ALA A 44 11.85 6.10 9.15
CA ALA A 44 12.26 4.80 8.61
C ALA A 44 13.18 4.94 7.38
N TYR A 45 13.03 6.01 6.60
CA TYR A 45 13.94 6.33 5.50
C TYR A 45 15.29 6.85 6.01
N ALA A 46 15.29 7.78 6.97
CA ALA A 46 16.51 8.31 7.57
C ALA A 46 17.37 7.21 8.19
N ASP A 47 16.74 6.22 8.82
CA ASP A 47 17.39 5.08 9.46
C ASP A 47 17.75 3.93 8.48
N GLY A 48 17.50 4.11 7.18
CA GLY A 48 17.88 3.15 6.14
C GLY A 48 17.00 1.91 6.05
N MET A 49 15.84 1.88 6.73
CA MET A 49 14.86 0.80 6.63
C MET A 49 14.06 0.86 5.33
N ILE A 50 13.97 2.04 4.73
CA ILE A 50 13.37 2.30 3.42
C ILE A 50 14.47 2.64 2.42
N ASN A 51 14.52 1.92 1.30
CA ASN A 51 15.48 2.18 0.23
C ASN A 51 14.96 3.25 -0.75
N ARG A 52 15.83 3.72 -1.64
CA ARG A 52 15.51 4.79 -2.60
C ARG A 52 14.35 4.46 -3.55
N ASN A 53 14.21 3.21 -3.97
CA ASN A 53 13.10 2.80 -4.84
C ASN A 53 11.78 2.79 -4.07
N GLU A 54 11.80 2.30 -2.84
CA GLU A 54 10.64 2.33 -1.94
C GLU A 54 10.21 3.79 -1.65
N LYS A 55 11.16 4.69 -1.35
CA LYS A 55 10.89 6.13 -1.19
C LYS A 55 10.17 6.73 -2.38
N ARG A 56 10.73 6.56 -3.57
CA ARG A 56 10.15 7.10 -4.81
C ARG A 56 8.74 6.59 -5.06
N ILE A 57 8.49 5.31 -4.81
CA ILE A 57 7.17 4.69 -4.98
C ILE A 57 6.17 5.24 -3.97
N TYR A 58 6.56 5.35 -2.70
CA TYR A 58 5.71 5.88 -1.65
C TYR A 58 5.35 7.35 -1.92
N GLU A 59 6.33 8.18 -2.28
CA GLU A 59 6.10 9.60 -2.60
C GLU A 59 5.10 9.77 -3.75
N VAL A 60 5.24 8.99 -4.83
CA VAL A 60 4.27 9.00 -5.94
C VAL A 60 2.86 8.66 -5.46
N ILE A 61 2.70 7.64 -4.61
CA ILE A 61 1.40 7.24 -4.08
C ILE A 61 0.85 8.31 -3.12
N LEU A 62 1.70 8.88 -2.26
CA LEU A 62 1.31 9.92 -1.31
C LEU A 62 0.82 11.18 -2.04
N GLU A 63 1.51 11.60 -3.10
CA GLU A 63 1.17 12.80 -3.88
C GLU A 63 -0.09 12.64 -4.73
N ASN A 64 -0.32 11.43 -5.27
CA ASN A 64 -1.43 11.16 -6.20
C ASN A 64 -2.65 10.51 -5.54
N GLY A 65 -2.50 10.03 -4.30
CA GLY A 65 -3.52 9.22 -3.60
C GLY A 65 -3.68 7.83 -4.23
N GLU A 66 -4.93 7.43 -4.46
CA GLU A 66 -5.24 6.12 -5.06
C GLU A 66 -4.64 5.99 -6.47
N THR A 67 -3.54 5.25 -6.59
CA THR A 67 -2.74 5.17 -7.83
C THR A 67 -2.62 3.74 -8.33
N ALA A 68 -2.85 3.52 -9.62
CA ALA A 68 -2.79 2.17 -10.20
C ALA A 68 -1.34 1.67 -10.33
N PHE A 69 -1.09 0.37 -10.15
CA PHE A 69 0.25 -0.25 -10.23
C PHE A 69 1.05 0.19 -11.47
N HIS A 70 0.38 0.23 -12.63
CA HIS A 70 1.01 0.60 -13.89
C HIS A 70 1.33 2.11 -13.97
N GLU A 71 0.52 2.96 -13.35
CA GLU A 71 0.75 4.40 -13.25
C GLU A 71 1.90 4.69 -12.29
N VAL A 72 1.93 4.04 -11.11
CA VAL A 72 3.06 4.14 -10.18
C VAL A 72 4.36 3.74 -10.88
N LYS A 73 4.35 2.62 -11.62
CA LYS A 73 5.51 2.16 -12.39
C LYS A 73 5.99 3.20 -13.41
N GLN A 74 5.06 3.80 -14.15
CA GLN A 74 5.32 4.81 -15.18
C GLN A 74 5.86 6.11 -14.57
N LEU A 75 5.22 6.63 -13.52
CA LEU A 75 5.61 7.86 -12.81
C LEU A 75 6.97 7.68 -12.13
N CYS A 76 7.23 6.48 -11.60
CA CYS A 76 8.55 6.10 -11.10
C CYS A 76 9.55 5.72 -12.20
N GLY A 77 9.24 5.92 -13.48
CA GLY A 77 10.18 5.73 -14.59
C GLY A 77 10.81 4.33 -14.68
N PHE A 78 10.19 3.31 -14.08
CA PHE A 78 10.70 1.95 -14.14
C PHE A 78 10.44 1.35 -15.52
N SER A 79 11.47 0.78 -16.13
CA SER A 79 11.39 0.14 -17.46
C SER A 79 11.76 -1.35 -17.40
N GLY A 80 11.73 -2.05 -18.54
CA GLY A 80 11.83 -3.51 -18.67
C GLY A 80 12.77 -4.19 -17.67
N GLU A 81 14.05 -3.81 -17.65
CA GLU A 81 15.09 -4.40 -16.79
C GLU A 81 14.91 -4.14 -15.30
N GLU A 82 14.20 -3.08 -14.91
CA GLU A 82 14.00 -2.69 -13.52
C GLU A 82 12.63 -3.14 -12.96
N SER A 83 11.85 -3.87 -13.77
CA SER A 83 10.50 -4.33 -13.37
C SER A 83 10.52 -5.18 -12.11
N SER A 84 11.52 -6.05 -11.96
CA SER A 84 11.66 -6.90 -10.76
C SER A 84 11.96 -6.09 -9.50
N LYS A 85 12.81 -5.05 -9.61
CA LYS A 85 13.14 -4.14 -8.50
C LYS A 85 11.91 -3.33 -8.08
N PHE A 86 11.12 -2.87 -9.05
CA PHE A 86 9.85 -2.19 -8.78
C PHE A 86 8.87 -3.09 -8.03
N GLU A 87 8.63 -4.30 -8.55
CA GLU A 87 7.72 -5.27 -7.92
C GLU A 87 8.16 -5.63 -6.52
N GLN A 88 9.46 -5.83 -6.32
CA GLN A 88 10.02 -6.10 -5.00
C GLN A 88 9.80 -4.92 -4.03
N ALA A 89 10.07 -3.68 -4.46
CA ALA A 89 9.87 -2.50 -3.61
C ALA A 89 8.39 -2.28 -3.25
N VAL A 90 7.46 -2.51 -4.17
CA VAL A 90 6.01 -2.47 -3.88
C VAL A 90 5.60 -3.53 -2.86
N ILE A 91 6.18 -4.73 -2.94
CA ILE A 91 5.94 -5.81 -1.97
C ILE A 91 6.55 -5.45 -0.61
N ASP A 92 7.77 -4.93 -0.58
CA ASP A 92 8.46 -4.62 0.68
C ASP A 92 7.78 -3.44 1.40
N LEU A 93 7.28 -2.43 0.68
CA LEU A 93 6.43 -1.36 1.25
C LEU A 93 5.11 -1.90 1.84
N GLN A 94 4.48 -2.88 1.19
CA GLN A 94 3.29 -3.55 1.73
C GLN A 94 3.62 -4.34 2.99
N MET A 95 4.73 -5.12 2.98
CA MET A 95 5.20 -5.89 4.13
C MET A 95 5.50 -5.01 5.34
N LYS A 96 6.02 -3.80 5.09
CA LYS A 96 6.30 -2.77 6.11
C LYS A 96 5.06 -1.92 6.47
N MET A 97 3.92 -2.16 5.81
CA MET A 97 2.64 -1.48 6.03
C MET A 97 2.69 0.04 5.82
N TYR A 98 3.44 0.49 4.81
CA TYR A 98 3.42 1.89 4.35
C TYR A 98 2.39 2.14 3.24
N ILE A 99 2.13 1.12 2.41
CA ILE A 99 1.10 1.16 1.37
C ILE A 99 0.23 -0.09 1.45
N THR A 100 -0.99 0.00 0.90
CA THR A 100 -1.92 -1.13 0.84
C THR A 100 -2.74 -1.09 -0.45
N ILE A 101 -3.34 -2.22 -0.80
CA ILE A 101 -4.26 -2.30 -1.94
C ILE A 101 -5.61 -1.74 -1.49
N CYS A 102 -6.11 -0.72 -2.20
CA CYS A 102 -7.40 -0.09 -1.90
C CYS A 102 -8.50 -0.43 -2.89
N GLY A 103 -8.18 -0.98 -4.07
CA GLY A 103 -9.19 -1.23 -5.08
C GLY A 103 -8.68 -1.83 -6.38
N ARG A 104 -9.52 -1.70 -7.41
CA ARG A 104 -9.21 -2.00 -8.80
C ARG A 104 -9.54 -0.79 -9.65
N SER A 105 -8.58 -0.32 -10.43
CA SER A 105 -8.81 0.68 -11.45
C SER A 105 -9.00 -0.03 -12.79
N ARG A 106 -10.01 0.39 -13.54
CA ARG A 106 -10.17 0.09 -14.97
C ARG A 106 -9.90 1.38 -15.72
N ARG A 107 -9.12 1.34 -16.80
CA ARG A 107 -8.95 2.54 -17.63
C ARG A 107 -10.32 2.91 -18.19
N ILE A 108 -10.68 4.19 -18.11
CA ILE A 108 -11.88 4.70 -18.75
C ILE A 108 -11.42 5.42 -20.02
N ASN A 109 -11.96 5.03 -21.17
CA ASN A 109 -11.63 5.70 -22.43
C ASN A 109 -12.34 7.08 -22.50
N ARG A 110 -12.02 7.89 -23.52
CA ARG A 110 -12.65 9.21 -23.73
C ARG A 110 -14.18 9.18 -23.88
N ARG A 111 -14.79 8.00 -24.05
CA ARG A 111 -16.23 7.76 -24.18
C ARG A 111 -16.88 7.30 -22.87
N GLY A 112 -16.13 7.23 -21.77
CA GLY A 112 -16.64 6.77 -20.48
C GLY A 112 -16.67 5.24 -20.34
N GLU A 113 -16.13 4.49 -21.30
CA GLU A 113 -16.18 3.03 -21.29
C GLU A 113 -14.93 2.46 -20.62
N ALA A 114 -15.12 1.48 -19.74
CA ALA A 114 -14.03 0.75 -19.14
C ALA A 114 -13.31 -0.12 -20.19
N TYR A 115 -11.99 0.06 -20.32
CA TYR A 115 -11.12 -0.72 -21.20
C TYR A 115 -9.84 -1.15 -20.44
N GLY A 116 -9.17 -2.19 -20.95
CA GLY A 116 -7.93 -2.71 -20.37
C GLY A 116 -8.12 -3.65 -19.17
N TRP A 117 -7.01 -4.18 -18.68
CA TRP A 117 -6.98 -5.11 -17.55
C TRP A 117 -7.21 -4.39 -16.22
N ASN A 118 -7.92 -5.04 -15.28
CA ASN A 118 -8.05 -4.50 -13.92
C ASN A 118 -6.64 -4.34 -13.32
N SER A 119 -6.26 -3.11 -13.00
CA SER A 119 -4.99 -2.82 -12.32
C SER A 119 -5.22 -2.74 -10.82
N THR A 120 -4.33 -3.35 -10.04
CA THR A 120 -4.29 -3.17 -8.59
C THR A 120 -4.02 -1.70 -8.28
N VAL A 121 -4.80 -1.10 -7.38
CA VAL A 121 -4.65 0.30 -6.95
C VAL A 121 -4.09 0.32 -5.55
N PHE A 122 -3.12 1.20 -5.32
CA PHE A 122 -2.50 1.41 -4.01
C PHE A 122 -2.85 2.78 -3.47
N THR A 123 -2.84 2.87 -2.14
CA THR A 123 -2.85 4.12 -1.39
C THR A 123 -1.98 3.94 -0.14
N THR A 124 -1.70 5.01 0.60
CA THR A 124 -1.05 4.89 1.91
C THR A 124 -1.94 4.12 2.89
N VAL A 125 -1.35 3.48 3.89
CA VAL A 125 -2.13 2.74 4.89
C VAL A 125 -3.03 3.66 5.71
N GLU A 126 -2.53 4.85 6.03
CA GLU A 126 -3.24 5.90 6.74
C GLU A 126 -4.46 6.38 5.95
N ASP A 127 -4.29 6.74 4.68
CA ASP A 127 -5.41 7.18 3.82
C ASP A 127 -6.45 6.07 3.64
N PHE A 128 -6.01 4.81 3.52
CA PHE A 128 -6.91 3.66 3.36
C PHE A 128 -7.89 3.54 4.52
N TRP A 129 -7.41 3.71 5.76
CA TRP A 129 -8.24 3.60 6.96
C TRP A 129 -9.01 4.88 7.26
N GLN A 130 -8.41 6.05 7.01
CA GLN A 130 -9.09 7.34 7.15
C GLN A 130 -10.31 7.40 6.23
N ALA A 131 -10.20 6.96 4.97
CA ALA A 131 -11.32 6.86 4.02
C ALA A 131 -12.43 5.89 4.49
N ARG A 132 -12.12 5.00 5.44
CA ARG A 132 -13.05 4.03 6.06
C ARG A 132 -13.53 4.48 7.44
N GLY A 133 -13.25 5.72 7.85
CA GLY A 133 -13.65 6.27 9.14
C GLY A 133 -12.95 5.61 10.33
N HIS A 134 -11.73 5.13 10.12
CA HIS A 134 -10.88 4.56 11.17
C HIS A 134 -9.56 5.30 11.21
N ASP A 135 -9.28 5.92 12.34
CA ASP A 135 -7.94 6.43 12.65
C ASP A 135 -7.11 5.31 13.27
N LEU A 136 -5.90 5.09 12.75
CA LEU A 136 -5.00 4.05 13.26
C LEU A 136 -4.35 4.54 14.54
N LYS A 137 -4.63 3.86 15.65
CA LYS A 137 -4.05 4.23 16.93
C LYS A 137 -2.59 3.80 17.02
N SER A 138 -1.80 4.64 17.67
CA SER A 138 -0.51 4.23 18.22
C SER A 138 -0.75 3.18 19.31
N VAL A 139 -0.60 1.90 18.96
CA VAL A 139 -0.46 0.81 19.93
C VAL A 139 1.03 0.65 20.19
N SER A 140 1.44 0.61 21.47
CA SER A 140 2.83 0.37 21.82
C SER A 140 3.25 -1.01 21.27
N PRO A 141 4.41 -1.13 20.60
CA PRO A 141 4.85 -2.43 20.08
C PRO A 141 4.96 -3.52 21.15
N GLU A 142 5.26 -3.15 22.40
CA GLU A 142 5.34 -4.06 23.54
C GLU A 142 3.98 -4.65 23.93
N LEU A 143 2.88 -3.95 23.66
CA LEU A 143 1.50 -4.46 23.84
C LEU A 143 0.99 -5.26 22.64
N ALA A 144 1.75 -5.30 21.55
CA ALA A 144 1.39 -6.00 20.32
C ALA A 144 2.07 -7.38 20.16
N TYR A 145 2.95 -7.74 21.10
CA TYR A 145 3.51 -9.08 21.29
C TYR A 145 2.72 -9.86 22.34
#